data_AF-A0A2E8S019-F1
#
_entry.id   AF-A0A2E8S019-F1
#
_cell.length_a   1.000
_cell.length_b   1.000
_cell.length_c   1.000
_cell.angle_alpha   90.00
_cell.angle_beta   90.00
_cell.angle_gamma   90.00
#
_symmetry.space_group_name_H-M   'P 1'
#
loop_
_entity.id
_entity.type
_entity.pdbx_description
1 polymer ?
#
loop_
_entity_poly.entity_id
_entity_poly.type
_entity_poly.pdbx_seq_one_letter_code
_entity_poly.pdbx_strand_id
1 'polypeptide(L)'
;MRALSLICCLAFLLISRTPSAEACYWDKDTYKMEKQRFPNTLELLTGKFLRHSDAFYAWRIEDRKKKLEATPNELALLDDLGVALDKTGQHEEAIETMKRSMALDENRYETHANLGTFYLHSGQFKEGLVHIKRAIEINPDAHFGREIVQQYLVEYVIWRRSQRKGLPLYMGGDDGEDCPPPFRDVADQLNRYERIKEMDPKRPYLCPGFKHFGFTKFVVDKGLDPRDAIKGVQGMMKFSNHTHPILLEVLGDLLMMKRRPHTGAPNADAKRLAARAYLQAANQSVGPLQKRLYRAKAVLALVGHRNMNLKKIERDFKRELQRGDRYFARIQRKEESWIKAGKDPEKEFERTYYKKKRRTR
;
A
#
# COMPACT_ATOMS: atom_id res chain seq x y z
N MET A 1 -21.48 -12.91 -71.87
CA MET A 1 -21.01 -11.58 -72.29
C MET A 1 -21.30 -10.57 -71.19
N ARG A 2 -20.27 -9.91 -70.64
CA ARG A 2 -20.28 -8.58 -69.95
C ARG A 2 -21.23 -8.44 -68.73
N ALA A 3 -20.92 -7.84 -67.58
CA ALA A 3 -19.83 -7.00 -67.10
C ALA A 3 -19.98 -6.83 -65.55
N LEU A 4 -18.84 -6.65 -64.85
CA LEU A 4 -18.52 -5.60 -63.83
C LEU A 4 -19.64 -5.09 -62.88
N SER A 5 -19.50 -4.88 -61.58
CA SER A 5 -18.38 -4.44 -60.72
C SER A 5 -18.82 -4.48 -59.25
N LEU A 6 -17.89 -4.75 -58.32
CA LEU A 6 -17.72 -4.14 -56.97
C LEU A 6 -16.70 -5.01 -56.21
N ILE A 7 -15.39 -4.78 -56.41
CA ILE A 7 -14.54 -3.84 -55.65
C ILE A 7 -14.48 -4.17 -54.15
N CYS A 8 -13.32 -4.76 -53.80
CA CYS A 8 -12.49 -4.53 -52.62
C CYS A 8 -13.15 -4.46 -51.24
N CYS A 9 -12.78 -5.41 -50.38
CA CYS A 9 -11.70 -5.13 -49.43
C CYS A 9 -11.03 -6.44 -48.98
N LEU A 10 -9.76 -6.57 -49.37
CA LEU A 10 -8.77 -7.36 -48.65
C LEU A 10 -8.79 -6.97 -47.16
N ALA A 11 -8.54 -7.92 -46.28
CA ALA A 11 -7.22 -8.03 -45.64
C ALA A 11 -7.27 -8.94 -44.41
N PHE A 12 -6.40 -9.94 -44.43
CA PHE A 12 -5.65 -10.41 -43.28
C PHE A 12 -6.43 -10.79 -42.01
N LEU A 13 -6.75 -12.08 -41.91
CA LEU A 13 -6.68 -12.80 -40.64
C LEU A 13 -5.20 -12.90 -40.20
N LEU A 14 -4.64 -11.76 -39.78
CA LEU A 14 -3.43 -11.73 -38.97
C LEU A 14 -3.81 -12.13 -37.56
N ILE A 15 -3.34 -13.31 -37.17
CA ILE A 15 -2.78 -13.63 -35.85
C ILE A 15 -3.31 -12.68 -34.77
N SER A 16 -4.39 -13.10 -34.10
CA SER A 16 -4.70 -12.58 -32.78
C SER A 16 -3.52 -12.93 -31.86
N ARG A 17 -2.52 -12.05 -31.80
CA ARG A 17 -1.68 -11.95 -30.61
C ARG A 17 -2.65 -11.54 -29.52
N THR A 18 -3.12 -12.51 -28.76
CA THR A 18 -3.66 -12.24 -27.44
C THR A 18 -2.57 -11.42 -26.73
N PRO A 19 -2.82 -10.16 -26.32
CA PRO A 19 -2.01 -9.61 -25.26
C PRO A 19 -2.38 -10.47 -24.04
N SER A 20 -1.50 -11.40 -23.69
CA SER A 20 -1.48 -11.93 -22.34
C SER A 20 -1.36 -10.71 -21.45
N ALA A 21 -2.46 -10.36 -20.78
CA ALA A 21 -2.48 -9.37 -19.71
C ALA A 21 -1.62 -9.93 -18.57
N GLU A 22 -0.30 -9.79 -18.70
CA GLU A 22 0.64 -9.95 -17.60
C GLU A 22 0.57 -8.66 -16.77
N ALA A 23 -0.42 -8.61 -15.88
CA ALA A 23 -0.45 -7.61 -14.83
C ALA A 23 0.52 -8.07 -13.72
N CYS A 24 1.60 -7.31 -13.48
CA CYS A 24 2.52 -7.49 -12.34
C CYS A 24 3.17 -6.17 -11.95
N TYR A 25 3.56 -5.96 -10.70
CA TYR A 25 4.55 -4.96 -10.33
C TYR A 25 5.90 -5.66 -10.55
N TRP A 26 6.93 -4.97 -11.03
CA TRP A 26 7.71 -5.57 -12.12
C TRP A 26 9.06 -6.19 -11.77
N ASP A 27 9.32 -6.46 -10.48
CA ASP A 27 10.36 -7.43 -10.14
C ASP A 27 9.82 -8.86 -10.32
N LYS A 28 10.73 -9.78 -10.61
CA LYS A 28 10.39 -11.18 -10.88
C LYS A 28 9.66 -11.88 -9.72
N ASP A 29 9.78 -11.36 -8.51
CA ASP A 29 9.15 -11.94 -7.33
C ASP A 29 7.70 -11.55 -7.17
N THR A 30 7.31 -10.34 -7.57
CA THR A 30 5.96 -9.84 -7.36
C THR A 30 4.93 -10.75 -8.03
N TYR A 31 5.16 -11.20 -9.27
CA TYR A 31 4.29 -12.19 -9.93
C TYR A 31 4.10 -13.46 -9.10
N LYS A 32 5.20 -14.01 -8.58
CA LYS A 32 5.17 -15.22 -7.76
C LYS A 32 4.48 -14.98 -6.43
N MET A 33 4.63 -13.80 -5.84
CA MET A 33 3.99 -13.36 -4.60
C MET A 33 2.50 -13.06 -4.78
N GLU A 34 2.07 -12.56 -5.94
CA GLU A 34 0.67 -12.34 -6.29
C GLU A 34 -0.09 -13.66 -6.46
N LYS A 35 0.57 -14.70 -6.99
CA LYS A 35 0.03 -16.06 -7.02
C LYS A 35 -0.19 -16.68 -5.64
N GLN A 36 0.46 -16.17 -4.60
CA GLN A 36 0.25 -16.64 -3.24
C GLN A 36 -0.99 -16.00 -2.61
N ARG A 37 -1.51 -16.62 -1.53
CA ARG A 37 -2.58 -16.03 -0.72
C ARG A 37 -2.17 -14.62 -0.28
N PHE A 38 -2.98 -13.62 -0.63
CA PHE A 38 -2.80 -12.26 -0.18
C PHE A 38 -2.91 -12.17 1.36
N PRO A 39 -1.98 -11.51 2.06
CA PRO A 39 -2.03 -11.37 3.52
C PRO A 39 -3.27 -10.58 3.94
N ASN A 40 -3.93 -11.01 5.01
CA ASN A 40 -5.05 -10.24 5.54
C ASN A 40 -4.55 -8.96 6.24
N THR A 41 -5.49 -8.08 6.60
CA THR A 41 -5.18 -6.79 7.24
C THR A 41 -4.30 -6.95 8.48
N LEU A 42 -4.58 -7.92 9.35
CA LEU A 42 -3.78 -8.11 10.57
C LEU A 42 -2.36 -8.59 10.23
N GLU A 43 -2.20 -9.46 9.24
CA GLU A 43 -0.89 -9.93 8.77
C GLU A 43 -0.06 -8.77 8.22
N LEU A 44 -0.66 -7.87 7.44
CA LEU A 44 0.00 -6.65 6.95
C LEU A 44 0.41 -5.72 8.10
N LEU A 45 -0.50 -5.45 9.04
CA LEU A 45 -0.24 -4.59 10.20
C LEU A 45 0.89 -5.12 11.10
N THR A 46 1.04 -6.44 11.17
CA THR A 46 2.01 -7.12 12.03
C THR A 46 3.30 -7.51 11.33
N GLY A 47 3.37 -7.37 10.00
CA GLY A 47 4.49 -7.93 9.24
C GLY A 47 4.53 -9.46 9.26
N LYS A 48 3.42 -10.15 9.52
CA LYS A 48 3.36 -11.62 9.54
C LYS A 48 2.99 -12.18 8.16
N PHE A 49 3.79 -11.85 7.16
CA PHE A 49 3.62 -12.33 5.79
C PHE A 49 4.97 -12.49 5.10
N LEU A 50 4.97 -13.27 4.02
CA LEU A 50 6.17 -13.58 3.25
C LEU A 50 6.68 -12.32 2.54
N ARG A 51 7.94 -11.96 2.77
CA ARG A 51 8.67 -10.87 2.12
C ARG A 51 10.17 -11.12 2.26
N HIS A 52 10.96 -10.46 1.42
CA HIS A 52 12.42 -10.53 1.45
C HIS A 52 13.02 -9.59 2.49
N SER A 53 14.22 -9.92 2.97
CA SER A 53 15.03 -9.08 3.87
C SER A 53 15.92 -8.09 3.12
N ASP A 54 16.47 -7.12 3.84
CA ASP A 54 17.42 -6.16 3.29
C ASP A 54 18.68 -6.86 2.75
N ALA A 55 19.12 -7.95 3.40
CA ALA A 55 20.24 -8.76 2.94
C ALA A 55 19.96 -9.41 1.57
N PHE A 56 18.72 -9.82 1.32
CA PHE A 56 18.30 -10.33 0.01
C PHE A 56 18.36 -9.24 -1.07
N TYR A 57 17.84 -8.04 -0.78
CA TYR A 57 17.88 -6.95 -1.76
C TYR A 57 19.31 -6.45 -2.01
N ALA A 58 20.16 -6.38 -0.98
CA ALA A 58 21.58 -6.09 -1.13
C ALA A 58 22.27 -7.12 -2.04
N TRP A 59 22.03 -8.42 -1.82
CA TRP A 59 22.52 -9.46 -2.73
C TRP A 59 21.98 -9.28 -4.15
N ARG A 60 20.69 -8.96 -4.32
CA ARG A 60 20.06 -8.78 -5.63
C ARG A 60 20.69 -7.61 -6.39
N ILE A 61 21.00 -6.50 -5.72
CA ILE A 61 21.68 -5.36 -6.36
C ILE A 61 22.99 -5.79 -7.01
N GLU A 62 23.85 -6.48 -6.25
CA GLU A 62 25.14 -6.96 -6.74
C GLU A 62 25.00 -7.96 -7.89
N ASP A 63 24.08 -8.92 -7.77
CA ASP A 63 23.82 -9.90 -8.82
C ASP A 63 23.28 -9.25 -10.11
N ARG A 64 22.35 -8.28 -10.00
CA ARG A 64 21.78 -7.60 -11.16
C ARG A 64 22.78 -6.65 -11.82
N LYS A 65 23.58 -5.90 -11.05
CA LYS A 65 24.67 -5.08 -11.58
C LYS A 65 25.64 -5.93 -12.42
N LYS A 66 26.11 -7.06 -11.87
CA LYS A 66 26.99 -8.00 -12.59
C LYS A 66 26.37 -8.56 -13.88
N LYS A 67 25.09 -8.93 -13.88
CA LYS A 67 24.42 -9.45 -15.09
C LYS A 67 24.22 -8.38 -16.16
N LEU A 68 23.95 -7.15 -15.75
CA LEU A 68 23.82 -6.01 -16.66
C LEU A 68 25.16 -5.64 -17.31
N GLU A 69 26.32 -5.97 -16.75
CA GLU A 69 27.62 -5.81 -17.46
C GLU A 69 27.65 -6.63 -18.76
N ALA A 70 27.08 -7.84 -18.76
CA ALA A 70 27.00 -8.71 -19.94
C ALA A 70 25.79 -8.40 -20.83
N THR A 71 24.71 -7.86 -20.25
CA THR A 71 23.43 -7.58 -20.94
C THR A 71 22.88 -6.20 -20.54
N PRO A 72 23.48 -5.09 -21.01
CA PRO A 72 23.23 -3.75 -20.44
C PRO A 72 21.81 -3.21 -20.57
N ASN A 73 21.03 -3.76 -21.50
CA ASN A 73 19.70 -3.27 -21.88
C ASN A 73 18.58 -4.29 -21.60
N GLU A 74 18.84 -5.28 -20.74
CA GLU A 74 17.82 -6.25 -20.35
C GLU A 74 16.82 -5.62 -19.38
N LEU A 75 15.63 -5.26 -19.88
CA LEU A 75 14.58 -4.55 -19.12
C LEU A 75 14.22 -5.23 -17.79
N ALA A 76 14.09 -6.56 -17.79
CA ALA A 76 13.75 -7.31 -16.58
C ALA A 76 14.83 -7.20 -15.48
N LEU A 77 16.11 -7.13 -15.87
CA LEU A 77 17.20 -6.91 -14.91
C LEU A 77 17.24 -5.48 -14.40
N LEU A 78 16.89 -4.49 -15.24
CA LEU A 78 16.74 -3.10 -14.81
C LEU A 78 15.60 -2.95 -13.81
N ASP A 79 14.46 -3.60 -14.03
CA ASP A 79 13.33 -3.58 -13.10
C ASP A 79 13.70 -4.19 -11.74
N ASP A 80 14.29 -5.39 -11.75
CA ASP A 80 14.77 -6.06 -10.53
C ASP A 80 15.80 -5.21 -9.77
N LEU A 81 16.72 -4.54 -10.49
CA LEU A 81 17.71 -3.65 -9.89
C LEU A 81 17.04 -2.40 -9.30
N GLY A 82 16.17 -1.73 -10.04
CA GLY A 82 15.48 -0.52 -9.58
C GLY A 82 14.63 -0.79 -8.34
N VAL A 83 13.89 -1.90 -8.31
CA VAL A 83 13.11 -2.29 -7.13
C VAL A 83 14.03 -2.60 -5.94
N ALA A 84 15.14 -3.30 -6.14
CA ALA A 84 16.06 -3.61 -5.05
C ALA A 84 16.76 -2.35 -4.49
N LEU A 85 17.13 -1.41 -5.35
CA LEU A 85 17.68 -0.10 -4.96
C LEU A 85 16.66 0.71 -4.14
N ASP A 86 15.42 0.81 -4.62
CA ASP A 86 14.34 1.51 -3.90
C ASP A 86 14.05 0.87 -2.53
N LYS A 87 14.02 -0.47 -2.47
CA LYS A 87 13.80 -1.23 -1.24
C LYS A 87 14.88 -1.03 -0.18
N THR A 88 16.08 -0.67 -0.61
CA THR A 88 17.23 -0.41 0.26
C THR A 88 17.47 1.09 0.49
N GLY A 89 16.53 1.95 0.04
CA GLY A 89 16.57 3.40 0.27
C GLY A 89 17.39 4.20 -0.75
N GLN A 90 17.94 3.55 -1.78
CA GLN A 90 18.73 4.18 -2.85
C GLN A 90 17.78 4.70 -3.95
N HIS A 91 16.88 5.61 -3.59
CA HIS A 91 15.77 6.03 -4.46
C HIS A 91 16.24 6.75 -5.74
N GLU A 92 17.28 7.59 -5.64
CA GLU A 92 17.84 8.31 -6.77
C GLU A 92 18.48 7.35 -7.79
N GLU A 93 19.24 6.35 -7.34
CA GLU A 93 19.79 5.31 -8.22
C GLU A 93 18.68 4.45 -8.85
N ALA A 94 17.60 4.18 -8.11
CA ALA A 94 16.44 3.47 -8.63
C ALA A 94 15.75 4.26 -9.75
N ILE A 95 15.60 5.58 -9.57
CA ILE A 95 15.05 6.50 -10.58
C ILE A 95 15.93 6.51 -11.83
N GLU A 96 17.24 6.66 -11.70
CA GLU A 96 18.16 6.64 -12.85
C GLU A 96 18.15 5.29 -13.57
N THR A 97 18.04 4.18 -12.83
CA THR A 97 17.87 2.84 -13.40
C THR A 97 16.59 2.75 -14.23
N MET A 98 15.49 3.31 -13.76
CA MET A 98 14.22 3.32 -14.50
C MET A 98 14.20 4.32 -15.66
N LYS A 99 14.94 5.44 -15.60
CA LYS A 99 15.14 6.31 -16.76
C LYS A 99 15.88 5.60 -17.90
N ARG A 100 16.84 4.71 -17.57
CA ARG A 100 17.44 3.81 -18.57
C ARG A 100 16.41 2.88 -19.18
N SER A 101 15.54 2.28 -18.37
CA SER A 101 14.42 1.45 -18.84
C SER A 101 13.49 2.23 -19.79
N MET A 102 13.18 3.48 -19.45
CA MET A 102 12.36 4.39 -20.26
C MET A 102 13.00 4.76 -21.59
N ALA A 103 14.33 4.89 -21.65
CA ALA A 103 15.06 5.16 -22.89
C ALA A 103 15.05 3.96 -23.85
N LEU A 104 14.78 2.75 -23.35
CA LEU A 104 14.67 1.53 -24.16
C LEU A 104 13.22 1.30 -24.62
N ASP A 105 12.25 1.58 -23.76
CA ASP A 105 10.82 1.55 -24.08
C ASP A 105 10.07 2.63 -23.29
N GLU A 106 9.69 3.70 -24.00
CA GLU A 106 9.05 4.88 -23.43
C GLU A 106 7.57 4.69 -23.06
N ASN A 107 6.92 3.63 -23.55
CA ASN A 107 5.47 3.41 -23.34
C ASN A 107 5.20 2.15 -22.52
N ARG A 108 6.21 1.68 -21.79
CA ARG A 108 6.13 0.53 -20.92
C ARG A 108 5.47 0.88 -19.59
N TYR A 109 4.38 0.20 -19.28
CA TYR A 109 3.61 0.40 -18.04
C TYR A 109 4.51 0.31 -16.80
N GLU A 110 5.38 -0.70 -16.78
CA GLU A 110 6.39 -1.01 -15.76
C GLU A 110 7.20 0.17 -15.32
N THR A 111 7.78 0.80 -16.33
CA THR A 111 8.73 1.87 -16.17
C THR A 111 8.02 3.07 -15.54
N HIS A 112 6.82 3.39 -16.00
CA HIS A 112 6.01 4.46 -15.43
C HIS A 112 5.51 4.15 -14.01
N ALA A 113 5.07 2.92 -13.74
CA ALA A 113 4.63 2.51 -12.40
C ALA A 113 5.77 2.55 -11.36
N ASN A 114 6.96 2.07 -11.75
CA ASN A 114 8.16 2.09 -10.93
C ASN A 114 8.71 3.50 -10.74
N LEU A 115 8.89 4.30 -11.81
CA LEU A 115 9.30 5.72 -11.71
C LEU A 115 8.34 6.49 -10.80
N GLY A 116 7.04 6.33 -11.04
CA GLY A 116 6.01 6.93 -10.22
C GLY A 116 6.21 6.59 -8.75
N THR A 117 6.34 5.31 -8.40
CA THR A 117 6.55 4.89 -7.01
C THR A 117 7.88 5.40 -6.42
N PHE A 118 8.99 5.34 -7.16
CA PHE A 118 10.30 5.72 -6.67
C PHE A 118 10.43 7.24 -6.44
N TYR A 119 9.86 8.06 -7.33
CA TYR A 119 9.74 9.50 -7.10
C TYR A 119 8.91 9.82 -5.85
N LEU A 120 7.85 9.06 -5.58
CA LEU A 120 7.07 9.25 -4.35
C LEU A 120 7.87 8.89 -3.10
N HIS A 121 8.66 7.82 -3.13
CA HIS A 121 9.54 7.43 -2.03
C HIS A 121 10.66 8.46 -1.80
N SER A 122 11.20 9.06 -2.86
CA SER A 122 12.17 10.17 -2.78
C SER A 122 11.52 11.52 -2.40
N GLY A 123 10.21 11.57 -2.17
CA GLY A 123 9.47 12.81 -1.82
C GLY A 123 9.18 13.77 -2.99
N GLN A 124 9.48 13.38 -4.21
CA GLN A 124 9.23 14.11 -5.46
C GLN A 124 7.79 13.86 -5.95
N PHE A 125 6.80 14.37 -5.19
CA PHE A 125 5.40 14.00 -5.38
C PHE A 125 4.80 14.40 -6.73
N LYS A 126 5.25 15.53 -7.31
CA LYS A 126 4.70 16.04 -8.57
C LYS A 126 5.16 15.19 -9.76
N GLU A 127 6.44 14.88 -9.79
CA GLU A 127 7.11 14.02 -10.77
C GLU A 127 6.53 12.61 -10.70
N GLY A 128 6.39 12.07 -9.48
CA GLY A 128 5.75 10.78 -9.26
C GLY A 128 4.33 10.71 -9.80
N LEU A 129 3.52 11.76 -9.60
CA LEU A 129 2.15 11.82 -10.13
C LEU A 129 2.11 11.79 -11.67
N VAL A 130 3.08 12.40 -12.36
CA VAL A 130 3.14 12.35 -13.84
C VAL A 130 3.28 10.90 -14.30
N HIS A 131 4.24 10.16 -13.73
CA HIS A 131 4.47 8.78 -14.12
C HIS A 131 3.34 7.83 -13.68
N ILE A 132 2.75 8.02 -12.49
CA ILE A 132 1.59 7.22 -12.07
C ILE A 132 0.40 7.44 -13.02
N LYS A 133 0.10 8.68 -13.42
CA LYS A 133 -0.97 8.95 -14.39
C LYS A 133 -0.70 8.27 -15.72
N ARG A 134 0.55 8.33 -16.20
CA ARG A 134 0.93 7.64 -17.44
C ARG A 134 0.78 6.12 -17.32
N ALA A 135 1.14 5.53 -16.18
CA ALA A 135 0.91 4.10 -15.92
C ALA A 135 -0.59 3.75 -15.98
N ILE A 136 -1.46 4.57 -15.37
CA ILE A 136 -2.92 4.37 -15.41
C ILE A 136 -3.46 4.50 -16.84
N GLU A 137 -2.94 5.43 -17.64
CA GLU A 137 -3.32 5.57 -19.06
C GLU A 137 -2.95 4.33 -19.89
N ILE A 138 -1.78 3.75 -19.63
CA ILE A 138 -1.30 2.56 -20.36
C ILE A 138 -2.08 1.31 -19.93
N ASN A 139 -2.29 1.11 -18.62
CA ASN A 139 -3.03 -0.02 -18.08
C ASN A 139 -3.85 0.37 -16.83
N PRO A 140 -5.13 0.74 -16.99
CA PRO A 140 -5.97 1.19 -15.89
C PRO A 140 -6.40 0.07 -14.92
N ASP A 141 -6.35 -1.18 -15.37
CA ASP A 141 -6.79 -2.35 -14.60
C ASP A 141 -5.64 -3.10 -13.90
N ALA A 142 -4.42 -2.56 -13.96
CA ALA A 142 -3.27 -3.13 -13.29
C ALA A 142 -3.44 -3.16 -11.75
N HIS A 143 -2.83 -4.16 -11.10
CA HIS A 143 -2.78 -4.33 -9.62
C HIS A 143 -4.09 -4.14 -8.87
N PHE A 144 -5.23 -4.56 -9.43
CA PHE A 144 -6.53 -4.37 -8.79
C PHE A 144 -6.82 -2.88 -8.50
N GLY A 145 -6.35 -1.97 -9.36
CA GLY A 145 -6.54 -0.52 -9.27
C GLY A 145 -5.60 0.19 -8.29
N ARG A 146 -4.47 -0.43 -7.90
CA ARG A 146 -3.52 0.14 -6.93
C ARG A 146 -3.05 1.54 -7.33
N GLU A 147 -2.71 1.74 -8.60
CA GLU A 147 -2.12 2.98 -9.12
C GLU A 147 -3.12 4.15 -9.02
N ILE A 148 -4.41 3.88 -9.24
CA ILE A 148 -5.50 4.86 -9.01
C ILE A 148 -5.53 5.27 -7.53
N VAL A 149 -5.44 4.30 -6.61
CA VAL A 149 -5.40 4.57 -5.17
C VAL A 149 -4.13 5.32 -4.78
N GLN A 150 -3.00 4.99 -5.41
CA GLN A 150 -1.72 5.67 -5.20
C GLN A 150 -1.79 7.12 -5.67
N GLN A 151 -2.37 7.38 -6.85
CA GLN A 151 -2.64 8.74 -7.34
C GLN A 151 -3.47 9.53 -6.33
N TYR A 152 -4.61 8.99 -5.90
CA TYR A 152 -5.49 9.68 -4.94
C TYR A 152 -4.83 9.90 -3.59
N LEU A 153 -4.02 8.94 -3.12
CA LEU A 153 -3.26 9.10 -1.88
C LEU A 153 -2.27 10.26 -1.99
N VAL A 154 -1.57 10.39 -3.10
CA VAL A 154 -0.59 11.47 -3.31
C VAL A 154 -1.29 12.81 -3.47
N GLU A 155 -2.37 12.89 -4.26
CA GLU A 155 -3.20 14.09 -4.37
C GLU A 155 -3.73 14.53 -3.01
N TYR A 156 -4.19 13.57 -2.19
CA TYR A 156 -4.63 13.82 -0.83
C TYR A 156 -3.48 14.36 0.01
N VAL A 157 -2.30 13.73 0.02
CA VAL A 157 -1.14 14.21 0.79
C VAL A 157 -0.71 15.62 0.37
N ILE A 158 -0.66 15.91 -0.93
CA ILE A 158 -0.33 17.27 -1.45
C ILE A 158 -1.37 18.28 -0.95
N TRP A 159 -2.66 17.98 -1.12
CA TRP A 159 -3.75 18.84 -0.63
C TRP A 159 -3.66 19.08 0.88
N ARG A 160 -3.33 18.06 1.67
CA ARG A 160 -3.16 18.20 3.12
C ARG A 160 -1.96 19.06 3.50
N ARG A 161 -0.85 18.91 2.79
CA ARG A 161 0.37 19.71 3.02
C ARG A 161 0.17 21.18 2.66
N SER A 162 -0.57 21.50 1.60
CA SER A 162 -0.86 22.89 1.24
C SER A 162 -1.68 23.62 2.31
N GLN A 163 -2.46 22.88 3.08
CA GLN A 163 -3.20 23.37 4.26
C GLN A 163 -2.33 23.48 5.53
N ARG A 164 -1.00 23.36 5.42
CA ARG A 164 -0.03 23.33 6.54
C ARG A 164 -0.31 22.24 7.60
N LYS A 165 -0.95 21.14 7.21
CA LYS A 165 -1.29 20.02 8.12
C LYS A 165 -0.22 18.91 8.00
N GLY A 166 0.46 18.61 9.11
CA GLY A 166 1.41 17.49 9.24
C GLY A 166 0.72 16.15 9.52
N LEU A 167 1.51 15.12 9.86
CA LEU A 167 1.00 13.82 10.33
C LEU A 167 0.64 13.86 11.83
N PRO A 168 -0.41 13.14 12.29
CA PRO A 168 -1.41 12.46 11.48
C PRO A 168 -2.19 13.44 10.62
N LEU A 169 -2.64 12.99 9.45
CA LEU A 169 -3.54 13.73 8.57
C LEU A 169 -4.82 14.07 9.37
N TYR A 170 -4.80 15.27 9.95
CA TYR A 170 -5.83 15.92 10.76
C TYR A 170 -7.27 15.57 10.35
N MET A 171 -8.15 15.34 11.33
CA MET A 171 -9.55 15.01 11.10
C MET A 171 -10.39 16.27 11.17
N GLY A 172 -10.63 16.92 10.04
CA GLY A 172 -11.66 17.93 9.92
C GLY A 172 -12.10 18.02 8.48
N GLY A 173 -13.41 17.84 8.28
CA GLY A 173 -14.14 18.29 7.11
C GLY A 173 -14.52 19.77 7.29
N ASP A 174 -15.08 20.31 6.22
CA ASP A 174 -15.66 21.64 6.14
C ASP A 174 -17.17 21.42 5.97
N ASP A 175 -17.90 21.25 7.08
CA ASP A 175 -19.25 20.68 7.04
C ASP A 175 -20.17 21.26 8.14
N GLY A 176 -20.85 22.37 7.83
CA GLY A 176 -22.19 22.74 8.35
C GLY A 176 -22.34 23.23 9.80
N GLU A 177 -23.31 24.12 10.03
CA GLU A 177 -23.60 24.82 11.29
C GLU A 177 -24.04 23.91 12.46
N ASP A 178 -24.44 22.66 12.19
CA ASP A 178 -25.02 21.73 13.18
C ASP A 178 -24.03 20.73 13.80
N CYS A 179 -22.73 20.88 13.56
CA CYS A 179 -21.72 19.96 14.09
C CYS A 179 -20.66 20.74 14.89
N PRO A 180 -20.15 20.22 16.04
CA PRO A 180 -19.19 20.97 16.83
C PRO A 180 -17.99 21.32 15.95
N PRO A 181 -17.50 22.57 16.02
CA PRO A 181 -16.57 23.12 15.05
C PRO A 181 -15.31 22.25 14.94
N PRO A 182 -14.63 22.28 13.78
CA PRO A 182 -13.39 21.54 13.57
C PRO A 182 -12.40 21.84 14.72
N PHE A 183 -11.58 20.85 15.07
CA PHE A 183 -10.56 21.02 16.10
C PHE A 183 -9.67 22.21 15.74
N ARG A 184 -9.59 23.23 16.59
CA ARG A 184 -8.88 24.47 16.23
C ARG A 184 -7.40 24.22 15.90
N ASP A 185 -6.80 23.27 16.62
CA ASP A 185 -5.44 22.83 16.43
C ASP A 185 -5.24 21.42 17.05
N VAL A 186 -4.00 20.94 16.97
CA VAL A 186 -3.57 19.66 17.56
C VAL A 186 -3.79 19.58 19.08
N ALA A 187 -3.73 20.71 19.80
CA ALA A 187 -3.94 20.77 21.24
C ALA A 187 -5.43 20.70 21.61
N ASP A 188 -6.33 21.38 20.90
CA ASP A 188 -7.79 21.22 21.03
C ASP A 188 -8.21 19.77 20.73
N GLN A 189 -7.58 19.17 19.72
CA GLN A 189 -7.78 17.77 19.39
C GLN A 189 -7.37 16.83 20.54
N LEU A 190 -6.16 16.99 21.09
CA LEU A 190 -5.72 16.22 22.25
C LEU A 190 -6.58 16.45 23.48
N ASN A 191 -6.97 17.70 23.78
CA ASN A 191 -7.80 18.03 24.93
C ASN A 191 -9.20 17.39 24.83
N ARG A 192 -9.82 17.39 23.65
CA ARG A 192 -11.07 16.65 23.43
C ARG A 192 -10.88 15.13 23.53
N TYR A 193 -9.75 14.60 23.09
CA TYR A 193 -9.43 13.17 23.23
C TYR A 193 -9.12 12.72 24.65
N GLU A 194 -8.48 13.55 25.45
CA GLU A 194 -8.24 13.23 26.86
C GLU A 194 -9.55 13.25 27.64
N ARG A 195 -10.48 14.16 27.30
CA ARG A 195 -11.86 14.11 27.79
C ARG A 195 -12.61 12.83 27.39
N ILE A 196 -12.30 12.21 26.23
CA ILE A 196 -12.92 10.94 25.81
C ILE A 196 -12.60 9.77 26.76
N LYS A 197 -11.50 9.83 27.53
CA LYS A 197 -11.22 8.81 28.58
C LYS A 197 -12.27 8.80 29.71
N GLU A 198 -12.98 9.90 29.88
CA GLU A 198 -13.99 10.13 30.92
C GLU A 198 -15.43 10.09 30.37
N MET A 199 -15.61 9.84 29.07
CA MET A 199 -16.92 9.91 28.41
C MET A 199 -17.70 8.59 28.50
N ASP A 200 -19.04 8.70 28.64
CA ASP A 200 -19.96 7.57 28.65
C ASP A 200 -20.00 6.86 27.29
N PRO A 201 -19.57 5.59 27.17
CA PRO A 201 -19.57 4.85 25.91
C PRO A 201 -20.97 4.63 25.29
N LYS A 202 -22.05 5.00 25.99
CA LYS A 202 -23.44 4.92 25.52
C LYS A 202 -23.94 6.16 24.77
N ARG A 203 -23.25 7.30 24.84
CA ARG A 203 -23.65 8.52 24.09
C ARG A 203 -22.98 8.56 22.71
N PRO A 204 -23.74 8.76 21.61
CA PRO A 204 -23.17 8.97 20.29
C PRO A 204 -22.60 10.40 20.21
N TYR A 205 -21.28 10.53 20.33
CA TYR A 205 -20.59 11.83 20.26
C TYR A 205 -20.10 12.21 18.85
N LEU A 206 -20.38 11.36 17.85
CA LEU A 206 -20.19 11.68 16.43
C LEU A 206 -21.57 12.12 15.91
N CYS A 207 -21.67 13.29 15.26
CA CYS A 207 -22.94 13.86 14.81
C CYS A 207 -23.76 12.82 14.02
N PRO A 208 -25.10 12.75 14.22
CA PRO A 208 -25.97 11.76 13.58
C PRO A 208 -25.93 11.76 12.03
N GLY A 209 -25.35 12.80 11.41
CA GLY A 209 -25.14 12.93 9.96
C GLY A 209 -23.71 12.68 9.45
N PHE A 210 -22.77 12.18 10.27
CA PHE A 210 -21.36 11.97 9.87
C PHE A 210 -21.21 11.04 8.65
N LYS A 211 -21.10 11.62 7.45
CA LYS A 211 -20.80 10.91 6.20
C LYS A 211 -19.37 11.23 5.77
N HIS A 212 -18.43 10.40 6.25
CA HIS A 212 -17.03 10.32 5.81
C HIS A 212 -16.11 11.47 6.27
N PHE A 213 -14.87 11.14 6.68
CA PHE A 213 -13.81 12.10 7.01
C PHE A 213 -12.51 11.66 6.33
N GLY A 214 -11.52 12.55 6.27
CA GLY A 214 -10.15 12.19 5.89
C GLY A 214 -10.00 11.64 4.48
N PHE A 215 -9.16 10.60 4.33
CA PHE A 215 -8.89 9.96 3.05
C PHE A 215 -10.12 9.21 2.54
N THR A 216 -10.92 8.66 3.46
CA THR A 216 -12.17 7.99 3.13
C THR A 216 -13.12 8.91 2.35
N LYS A 217 -13.35 10.12 2.86
CA LYS A 217 -14.19 11.12 2.17
C LYS A 217 -13.59 11.48 0.82
N PHE A 218 -12.28 11.74 0.80
CA PHE A 218 -11.56 12.13 -0.40
C PHE A 218 -11.72 11.12 -1.56
N VAL A 219 -11.64 9.81 -1.28
CA VAL A 219 -11.81 8.79 -2.33
C VAL A 219 -13.27 8.62 -2.75
N VAL A 220 -14.23 8.75 -1.82
CA VAL A 220 -15.67 8.66 -2.10
C VAL A 220 -16.13 9.84 -2.96
N ASP A 221 -15.66 11.05 -2.67
CA ASP A 221 -15.96 12.26 -3.47
C ASP A 221 -15.41 12.15 -4.90
N LYS A 222 -14.38 11.31 -5.11
CA LYS A 222 -13.83 10.96 -6.44
C LYS A 222 -14.50 9.74 -7.09
N GLY A 223 -15.54 9.18 -6.47
CA GLY A 223 -16.31 8.05 -7.00
C GLY A 223 -15.66 6.68 -6.80
N LEU A 224 -14.61 6.56 -5.99
CA LEU A 224 -13.95 5.27 -5.73
C LEU A 224 -14.61 4.52 -4.57
N ASP A 225 -14.94 3.23 -4.80
CA ASP A 225 -15.45 2.35 -3.74
C ASP A 225 -14.38 2.18 -2.64
N PRO A 226 -14.70 2.47 -1.37
CA PRO A 226 -13.80 2.28 -0.24
C PRO A 226 -13.21 0.87 -0.12
N ARG A 227 -13.92 -0.16 -0.59
CA ARG A 227 -13.42 -1.55 -0.61
C ARG A 227 -12.25 -1.70 -1.56
N ASP A 228 -12.27 -1.02 -2.69
CA ASP A 228 -11.19 -1.04 -3.67
C ASP A 228 -10.04 -0.14 -3.20
N ALA A 229 -10.35 1.00 -2.57
CA ALA A 229 -9.34 1.80 -1.86
C ALA A 229 -8.59 0.98 -0.78
N ILE A 230 -9.29 0.14 0.00
CA ILE A 230 -8.65 -0.77 0.97
C ILE A 230 -7.71 -1.75 0.27
N LYS A 231 -8.14 -2.38 -0.84
CA LYS A 231 -7.29 -3.31 -1.59
C LYS A 231 -6.04 -2.61 -2.13
N GLY A 232 -6.17 -1.42 -2.70
CA GLY A 232 -5.04 -0.65 -3.22
C GLY A 232 -4.05 -0.26 -2.12
N VAL A 233 -4.55 0.24 -0.97
CA VAL A 233 -3.69 0.54 0.20
C VAL A 233 -2.99 -0.71 0.72
N GLN A 234 -3.70 -1.84 0.81
CA GLN A 234 -3.11 -3.11 1.22
C GLN A 234 -2.06 -3.62 0.22
N GLY A 235 -2.28 -3.40 -1.08
CA GLY A 235 -1.30 -3.68 -2.14
C GLY A 235 -0.04 -2.85 -1.95
N MET A 236 -0.18 -1.53 -1.75
CA MET A 236 0.96 -0.65 -1.41
C MET A 236 1.69 -1.12 -0.15
N MET A 237 0.98 -1.54 0.89
CA MET A 237 1.62 -2.09 2.10
C MET A 237 2.38 -3.39 1.82
N LYS A 238 1.80 -4.32 1.06
CA LYS A 238 2.44 -5.61 0.74
C LYS A 238 3.73 -5.42 -0.07
N PHE A 239 3.70 -4.55 -1.06
CA PHE A 239 4.76 -4.41 -2.07
C PHE A 239 5.68 -3.21 -1.85
N SER A 240 5.40 -2.31 -0.91
CA SER A 240 6.30 -1.22 -0.50
C SER A 240 6.64 -1.37 1.00
N ASN A 241 6.30 -0.38 1.83
CA ASN A 241 6.57 -0.35 3.25
C ASN A 241 5.26 -0.53 4.05
N HIS A 242 5.04 -1.74 4.56
CA HIS A 242 3.84 -2.08 5.31
C HIS A 242 3.68 -1.34 6.65
N THR A 243 4.71 -0.63 7.12
CA THR A 243 4.66 0.17 8.34
C THR A 243 4.68 1.67 8.09
N HIS A 244 4.57 2.13 6.84
CA HIS A 244 4.58 3.56 6.55
C HIS A 244 3.40 4.29 7.24
N PRO A 245 3.63 5.34 8.05
CA PRO A 245 2.59 5.98 8.84
C PRO A 245 1.39 6.48 8.01
N ILE A 246 1.62 7.01 6.81
CA ILE A 246 0.55 7.45 5.90
C ILE A 246 -0.34 6.27 5.50
N LEU A 247 0.24 5.14 5.09
CA LEU A 247 -0.52 3.96 4.67
C LEU A 247 -1.33 3.37 5.82
N LEU A 248 -0.73 3.30 7.01
CA LEU A 248 -1.39 2.85 8.23
C LEU A 248 -2.55 3.76 8.62
N GLU A 249 -2.37 5.08 8.49
CA GLU A 249 -3.40 6.05 8.81
C GLU A 249 -4.59 5.94 7.87
N VAL A 250 -4.36 5.95 6.55
CA VAL A 250 -5.44 5.89 5.57
C VAL A 250 -6.13 4.52 5.57
N LEU A 251 -5.41 3.43 5.87
CA LEU A 251 -6.02 2.13 6.10
C LEU A 251 -6.94 2.16 7.33
N GLY A 252 -6.48 2.80 8.42
CA GLY A 252 -7.29 2.98 9.63
C GLY A 252 -8.58 3.74 9.35
N ASP A 253 -8.52 4.79 8.53
CA ASP A 253 -9.67 5.59 8.10
C ASP A 253 -10.65 4.75 7.27
N LEU A 254 -10.16 4.09 6.22
CA LEU A 254 -10.99 3.27 5.32
C LEU A 254 -11.67 2.09 6.05
N LEU A 255 -10.98 1.44 6.99
CA LEU A 255 -11.54 0.32 7.75
C LEU A 255 -12.75 0.73 8.60
N MET A 256 -12.83 1.99 9.03
CA MET A 256 -13.96 2.50 9.80
C MET A 256 -15.27 2.53 8.98
N MET A 257 -15.20 2.39 7.66
CA MET A 257 -16.37 2.28 6.80
C MET A 257 -17.03 0.91 6.75
N LYS A 258 -16.31 -0.15 7.13
CA LYS A 258 -16.82 -1.51 6.93
C LYS A 258 -18.06 -1.72 7.83
N ARG A 259 -19.23 -1.66 7.21
CA ARG A 259 -20.52 -1.94 7.86
C ARG A 259 -20.91 -3.40 7.62
N ARG A 260 -21.71 -3.96 8.53
CA ARG A 260 -22.29 -5.29 8.34
C ARG A 260 -23.33 -5.24 7.22
N PRO A 261 -23.30 -6.17 6.25
CA PRO A 261 -24.20 -6.16 5.09
C PRO A 261 -25.70 -6.11 5.45
N HIS A 262 -26.08 -6.72 6.57
CA HIS A 262 -27.48 -6.91 6.95
C HIS A 262 -28.00 -5.94 8.02
N THR A 263 -27.10 -5.31 8.78
CA THR A 263 -27.53 -4.47 9.92
C THR A 263 -27.10 -3.02 9.79
N GLY A 264 -26.24 -2.69 8.81
CA GLY A 264 -25.62 -1.37 8.71
C GLY A 264 -24.71 -1.01 9.90
N ALA A 265 -24.60 -1.89 10.90
CA ALA A 265 -23.86 -1.64 12.12
C ALA A 265 -22.34 -1.68 11.85
N PRO A 266 -21.53 -0.93 12.61
CA PRO A 266 -20.09 -0.97 12.47
C PRO A 266 -19.54 -2.39 12.63
N ASN A 267 -18.65 -2.81 11.74
CA ASN A 267 -17.99 -4.10 11.85
C ASN A 267 -16.97 -4.05 13.01
N ALA A 268 -17.28 -4.75 14.11
CA ALA A 268 -16.46 -4.82 15.30
C ALA A 268 -14.99 -5.22 15.01
N ASP A 269 -14.77 -6.12 14.05
CA ASP A 269 -13.42 -6.52 13.66
C ASP A 269 -12.70 -5.43 12.86
N ALA A 270 -13.43 -4.68 12.03
CA ALA A 270 -12.86 -3.55 11.30
C ALA A 270 -12.45 -2.41 12.24
N LYS A 271 -13.26 -2.10 13.27
CA LYS A 271 -12.89 -1.15 14.34
C LYS A 271 -11.62 -1.57 15.07
N ARG A 272 -11.49 -2.87 15.39
CA ARG A 272 -10.28 -3.43 16.03
C ARG A 272 -9.05 -3.35 15.13
N LEU A 273 -9.22 -3.56 13.84
CA LEU A 273 -8.13 -3.44 12.85
C LEU A 273 -7.74 -1.98 12.62
N ALA A 274 -8.70 -1.05 12.55
CA ALA A 274 -8.44 0.37 12.46
C ALA A 274 -7.66 0.88 13.68
N ALA A 275 -8.08 0.49 14.89
CA ALA A 275 -7.35 0.82 16.12
C ALA A 275 -5.91 0.29 16.09
N ARG A 276 -5.68 -0.93 15.59
CA ARG A 276 -4.33 -1.49 15.40
C ARG A 276 -3.52 -0.74 14.36
N ALA A 277 -4.13 -0.31 13.25
CA ALA A 277 -3.47 0.48 12.23
C ALA A 277 -2.95 1.80 12.81
N TYR A 278 -3.79 2.51 13.57
CA TYR A 278 -3.36 3.73 14.27
C TYR A 278 -2.31 3.47 15.35
N LEU A 279 -2.43 2.38 16.13
CA LEU A 279 -1.40 2.01 17.09
C LEU A 279 -0.06 1.71 16.41
N GLN A 280 -0.09 1.06 15.25
CA GLN A 280 1.12 0.83 14.47
C GLN A 280 1.68 2.14 13.92
N ALA A 281 0.85 3.06 13.47
CA ALA A 281 1.31 4.38 13.02
C ALA A 281 1.97 5.15 14.18
N ALA A 282 1.43 5.03 15.41
CA ALA A 282 2.05 5.56 16.61
C ALA A 282 3.43 4.93 16.88
N ASN A 283 3.58 3.60 16.73
CA ASN A 283 4.86 2.92 16.91
C ASN A 283 5.95 3.42 15.94
N GLN A 284 5.55 3.84 14.75
CA GLN A 284 6.44 4.29 13.66
C GLN A 284 6.68 5.81 13.69
N SER A 285 5.96 6.54 14.54
CA SER A 285 6.12 7.99 14.68
C SER A 285 7.32 8.32 15.56
N VAL A 286 8.07 9.37 15.24
CA VAL A 286 9.22 9.82 16.05
C VAL A 286 8.77 10.71 17.21
N GLY A 287 7.88 11.68 16.94
CA GLY A 287 7.50 12.72 17.92
C GLY A 287 6.44 12.29 18.95
N PRO A 288 6.55 12.68 20.24
CA PRO A 288 5.59 12.33 21.29
C PRO A 288 4.17 12.84 21.00
N LEU A 289 4.05 13.99 20.37
CA LEU A 289 2.78 14.58 19.94
C LEU A 289 2.05 13.71 18.91
N GLN A 290 2.77 13.27 17.88
CA GLN A 290 2.23 12.38 16.83
C GLN A 290 1.78 11.05 17.41
N LYS A 291 2.60 10.45 18.30
CA LYS A 291 2.24 9.23 19.04
C LYS A 291 0.93 9.40 19.81
N ARG A 292 0.78 10.49 20.56
CA ARG A 292 -0.45 10.78 21.32
C ARG A 292 -1.66 10.91 20.39
N LEU A 293 -1.52 11.60 19.26
CA LEU A 293 -2.63 11.79 18.31
C LEU A 293 -3.07 10.47 17.65
N TYR A 294 -2.13 9.63 17.21
CA TYR A 294 -2.49 8.31 16.67
C TYR A 294 -3.13 7.41 17.72
N ARG A 295 -2.66 7.42 18.96
CA ARG A 295 -3.34 6.72 20.07
C ARG A 295 -4.76 7.23 20.27
N ALA A 296 -4.97 8.53 20.11
CA ALA A 296 -6.27 9.16 20.18
C ALA A 296 -7.22 8.70 19.04
N LYS A 297 -6.71 8.62 17.80
CA LYS A 297 -7.43 7.99 16.68
C LYS A 297 -7.79 6.54 16.97
N ALA A 298 -6.89 5.79 17.63
CA ALA A 298 -7.17 4.42 18.05
C ALA A 298 -8.30 4.35 19.11
N VAL A 299 -8.35 5.27 20.08
CA VAL A 299 -9.47 5.37 21.03
C VAL A 299 -10.77 5.63 20.29
N LEU A 300 -10.79 6.63 19.39
CA LEU A 300 -11.99 6.95 18.61
C LEU A 300 -12.53 5.79 17.79
N ALA A 301 -11.64 5.01 17.17
CA ALA A 301 -12.02 3.84 16.40
C ALA A 301 -12.85 2.84 17.23
N LEU A 302 -12.65 2.81 18.55
CA LEU A 302 -13.31 1.91 19.49
C LEU A 302 -14.57 2.50 20.15
N VAL A 303 -14.88 3.79 19.93
CA VAL A 303 -16.07 4.45 20.53
C VAL A 303 -17.37 3.72 20.14
N GLY A 304 -18.31 3.66 21.09
CA GLY A 304 -19.60 2.99 20.95
C GLY A 304 -19.54 1.46 21.04
N HIS A 305 -18.38 0.88 21.38
CA HIS A 305 -18.25 -0.57 21.55
C HIS A 305 -18.10 -0.97 23.02
N ARG A 306 -19.19 -1.47 23.64
CA ARG A 306 -19.30 -1.75 25.08
C ARG A 306 -18.20 -2.65 25.67
N ASN A 307 -17.63 -3.56 24.87
CA ASN A 307 -16.65 -4.56 25.34
C ASN A 307 -15.21 -4.37 24.79
N MET A 308 -14.86 -3.18 24.28
CA MET A 308 -13.51 -2.90 23.77
C MET A 308 -12.82 -1.82 24.59
N ASN A 309 -11.67 -2.16 25.18
CA ASN A 309 -10.78 -1.23 25.87
C ASN A 309 -9.47 -1.16 25.11
N LEU A 310 -8.97 0.06 24.83
CA LEU A 310 -7.69 0.27 24.15
C LEU A 310 -6.55 -0.51 24.82
N LYS A 311 -6.47 -0.52 26.16
CA LYS A 311 -5.42 -1.26 26.89
C LYS A 311 -5.38 -2.74 26.52
N LYS A 312 -6.54 -3.36 26.33
CA LYS A 312 -6.64 -4.76 25.89
C LYS A 312 -6.15 -4.92 24.45
N ILE A 313 -6.61 -4.05 23.55
CA ILE A 313 -6.19 -4.07 22.14
C ILE A 313 -4.68 -3.90 21.99
N GLU A 314 -4.07 -2.98 22.73
CA GLU A 314 -2.63 -2.75 22.73
C GLU A 314 -1.83 -3.95 23.20
N ARG A 315 -2.26 -4.54 24.32
CA ARG A 315 -1.63 -5.74 24.88
C ARG A 315 -1.70 -6.91 23.91
N ASP A 316 -2.86 -7.12 23.28
CA ASP A 316 -3.06 -8.19 22.31
C ASP A 316 -2.22 -7.93 21.04
N PHE A 317 -2.22 -6.69 20.55
CA PHE A 317 -1.47 -6.27 19.37
C PHE A 317 0.04 -6.37 19.57
N LYS A 318 0.56 -6.05 20.76
CA LYS A 318 1.98 -6.25 21.10
C LYS A 318 2.41 -7.72 20.93
N ARG A 319 1.57 -8.68 21.33
CA ARG A 319 1.85 -10.12 21.13
C ARG A 319 1.75 -10.52 19.66
N GLU A 320 0.84 -9.92 18.91
CA GLU A 320 0.67 -10.14 17.47
C GLU A 320 1.89 -9.62 16.69
N LEU A 321 2.39 -8.43 17.00
CA LEU A 321 3.63 -7.85 16.46
C LEU A 321 4.83 -8.75 16.71
N GLN A 322 5.03 -9.17 17.96
CA GLN A 322 6.12 -10.11 18.29
C GLN A 322 6.05 -11.43 17.52
N ARG A 323 4.85 -11.92 17.19
CA ARG A 323 4.69 -13.11 16.35
C ARG A 323 5.07 -12.82 14.89
N GLY A 324 4.75 -11.62 14.38
CA GLY A 324 5.19 -11.13 13.08
C GLY A 324 6.71 -11.00 12.99
N ASP A 325 7.34 -10.38 13.99
CA ASP A 325 8.80 -10.21 14.06
C ASP A 325 9.52 -11.55 14.05
N ARG A 326 9.08 -12.51 14.90
CA ARG A 326 9.64 -13.87 14.90
C ARG A 326 9.39 -14.61 13.60
N TYR A 327 8.26 -14.37 12.94
CA TYR A 327 7.97 -14.97 11.65
C TYR A 327 8.98 -14.47 10.60
N PHE A 328 9.17 -13.16 10.50
CA PHE A 328 10.07 -12.56 9.53
C PHE A 328 11.54 -12.84 9.82
N ALA A 329 11.97 -12.79 11.07
CA ALA A 329 13.35 -13.11 11.47
C ALA A 329 13.77 -14.54 11.06
N ARG A 330 12.83 -15.48 10.97
CA ARG A 330 13.12 -16.83 10.44
C ARG A 330 13.36 -16.83 8.93
N ILE A 331 12.68 -15.97 8.18
CA ILE A 331 12.88 -15.81 6.74
C ILE A 331 14.26 -15.19 6.51
N GLN A 332 14.53 -14.06 7.16
CA GLN A 332 15.81 -13.35 7.09
C GLN A 332 17.00 -14.27 7.39
N ARG A 333 16.96 -15.03 8.50
CA ARG A 333 18.05 -15.97 8.83
C ARG A 333 18.30 -17.03 7.75
N LYS A 334 17.26 -17.48 7.04
CA LYS A 334 17.42 -18.44 5.95
C LYS A 334 18.08 -17.77 4.75
N GLU A 335 17.63 -16.58 4.36
CA GLU A 335 18.23 -15.82 3.26
C GLU A 335 19.71 -15.54 3.53
N GLU A 336 20.03 -15.03 4.72
CA GLU A 336 21.41 -14.80 5.16
C GLU A 336 22.24 -16.10 5.13
N SER A 337 21.66 -17.23 5.55
CA SER A 337 22.35 -18.53 5.51
C SER A 337 22.65 -19.00 4.09
N TRP A 338 21.75 -18.75 3.14
CA TRP A 338 21.94 -19.11 1.73
C TRP A 338 23.01 -18.24 1.09
N ILE A 339 22.96 -16.92 1.33
CA ILE A 339 23.96 -15.96 0.85
C ILE A 339 25.34 -16.33 1.40
N LYS A 340 25.46 -16.60 2.71
CA LYS A 340 26.73 -17.01 3.34
C LYS A 340 27.29 -18.32 2.76
N ALA A 341 26.40 -19.22 2.33
CA ALA A 341 26.77 -20.48 1.68
C ALA A 341 27.07 -20.35 0.17
N GLY A 342 27.07 -19.13 -0.40
CA GLY A 342 27.30 -18.90 -1.83
C GLY A 342 26.16 -19.40 -2.73
N LYS A 343 24.97 -19.65 -2.19
CA LYS A 343 23.79 -20.07 -2.95
C LYS A 343 23.06 -18.87 -3.52
N ASP A 344 22.30 -19.10 -4.58
CA ASP A 344 21.33 -18.16 -5.14
C ASP A 344 20.08 -18.10 -4.22
N PRO A 345 19.92 -17.04 -3.39
CA PRO A 345 18.83 -16.96 -2.44
C PRO A 345 17.47 -16.83 -3.12
N GLU A 346 17.37 -16.32 -4.35
CA GLU A 346 16.10 -16.24 -5.09
C GLU A 346 15.57 -17.65 -5.41
N LYS A 347 16.46 -18.52 -5.92
CA LYS A 347 16.11 -19.93 -6.18
C LYS A 347 15.79 -20.69 -4.90
N GLU A 348 16.57 -20.50 -3.84
CA GLU A 348 16.35 -21.17 -2.56
C GLU A 348 15.05 -20.71 -1.89
N PHE A 349 14.72 -19.41 -1.99
CA PHE A 349 13.47 -18.86 -1.50
C PHE A 349 12.26 -19.47 -2.22
N GLU A 350 12.29 -19.49 -3.55
CA GLU A 350 11.23 -20.10 -4.36
C GLU A 350 11.02 -21.58 -4.02
N ARG A 351 12.12 -22.34 -3.91
CA ARG A 351 12.07 -23.76 -3.52
C ARG A 351 11.45 -23.95 -2.14
N THR A 352 11.73 -23.04 -1.21
CA THR A 352 11.30 -23.13 0.19
C THR A 352 9.84 -22.71 0.38
N TYR A 353 9.39 -21.67 -0.32
CA TYR A 353 8.11 -21.01 -0.03
C TYR A 353 7.06 -21.10 -1.13
N TYR A 354 7.44 -21.28 -2.40
CA TYR A 354 6.48 -21.26 -3.53
C TYR A 354 6.15 -22.64 -4.09
N LYS A 355 6.98 -23.67 -3.87
CA LYS A 355 6.66 -25.03 -4.31
C LYS A 355 5.45 -25.58 -3.53
N LYS A 356 4.34 -25.82 -4.22
CA LYS A 356 3.18 -26.58 -3.69
C LYS A 356 3.72 -27.89 -3.10
N LYS A 357 3.47 -28.16 -1.82
CA LYS A 357 3.45 -29.55 -1.34
C LYS A 357 2.46 -30.28 -2.24
N ARG A 358 2.92 -31.23 -3.06
CA ARG A 358 2.00 -32.17 -3.72
C ARG A 358 1.15 -32.75 -2.59
N ARG A 359 -0.15 -32.45 -2.59
CA ARG A 359 -1.09 -33.22 -1.78
C ARG A 359 -0.98 -34.63 -2.34
N THR A 360 -0.29 -35.51 -1.62
CA THR A 360 -0.48 -36.96 -1.77
C THR A 360 -1.96 -37.18 -1.57
N ARG A 361 -2.60 -37.68 -2.64
CA ARG A 361 -4.04 -37.93 -2.69
C ARG A 361 -4.48 -38.87 -1.58
#